data_AF-A0A4S2U134-F1
#
_entry.id   AF-A0A4S2U134-F1
#
_cell.length_a   1.000
_cell.length_b   1.000
_cell.length_c   1.000
_cell.angle_alpha   90.00
_cell.angle_beta   90.00
_cell.angle_gamma   90.00
#
_symmetry.space_group_name_H-M   'P 1'
#
loop_
_entity.id
_entity.type
_entity.pdbx_description
1 polymer ?
#
loop_
_entity_poly.entity_id
_entity_poly.type
_entity_poly.pdbx_seq_one_letter_code
_entity_poly.pdbx_strand_id
1 'polypeptide(L)'
;MRPAEGKLGLDPGTIARARALAARAGRPVVELARSHTTVSVERATLRLAGLNGADSEGIPWVNRLVDTVADSVGLEHGVCLPVWDALRTGPYHDLTGLAAHATARTVRFRVPEGEDAELAARAAHDAVARGLAAIDTRRAERERLVGDLSDPPSPWLYLIVATGDIYEDIRQAQAAARGGADVIAVIRSTGQSLLDYVPQGATREGYAGTYATQENFRLMRAALDEVSAELGRYIRLTNYASGLCMPEIAALAGLERLDMMLNDSMYGILFRDINPVRTFVDQRFSRQLHARAGIVINTGEDNYLTTADAVDAAHTVTASQLLNEYFAKEAGLPDGQLGLGHAFEIDPDRPDSFRLELAHAMLARELFPDAPLKWMPPTRHMTGDVFRGYLLNGFFNLAGALTGQNILLVGMMTEAVVTPFLSDRDLALRNVRYVLGSAGSLAEDFRPAPGGFIAGRAHQVLDEAVDLLANICDRGLLHAIGQGTFGGMRRPPDGGRGSDGVVARAPGYRNPAADLLEGNKGG
;
A
#
# COMPACT_ATOMS: atom_id res chain seq x y z
N MET A 1 -12.14 23.19 -19.04
CA MET A 1 -10.82 23.87 -18.93
C MET A 1 -9.88 23.11 -19.85
N ARG A 2 -9.12 23.77 -20.75
CA ARG A 2 -8.08 23.06 -21.50
C ARG A 2 -7.07 22.50 -20.48
N PRO A 3 -6.60 21.24 -20.59
CA PRO A 3 -5.53 20.75 -19.73
C PRO A 3 -4.37 21.74 -19.84
N ALA A 4 -3.78 22.13 -18.70
CA ALA A 4 -2.57 22.93 -18.74
C ALA A 4 -1.52 22.16 -19.56
N GLU A 5 -0.94 22.80 -20.56
CA GLU A 5 0.09 22.18 -21.40
C GLU A 5 1.26 21.78 -20.50
N GLY A 6 1.61 20.50 -20.52
CA GLY A 6 2.66 19.92 -19.68
C GLY A 6 4.01 20.60 -19.90
N LYS A 7 4.84 20.68 -18.85
CA LYS A 7 6.13 21.39 -18.92
C LYS A 7 7.16 20.65 -19.78
N LEU A 8 6.98 19.36 -20.01
CA LEU A 8 7.88 18.51 -20.80
C LEU A 8 7.43 18.37 -22.26
N GLY A 9 6.19 18.77 -22.58
CA GLY A 9 5.62 18.62 -23.91
C GLY A 9 5.52 17.16 -24.35
N LEU A 10 5.15 16.25 -23.43
CA LEU A 10 4.96 14.83 -23.75
C LEU A 10 3.80 14.67 -24.76
N ASP A 11 3.95 13.77 -25.73
CA ASP A 11 2.89 13.47 -26.68
C ASP A 11 1.71 12.78 -25.97
N PRO A 12 0.49 13.37 -25.98
CA PRO A 12 -0.69 12.73 -25.42
C PRO A 12 -0.99 11.36 -26.04
N GLY A 13 -0.63 11.14 -27.30
CA GLY A 13 -0.75 9.86 -27.99
C GLY A 13 0.11 8.78 -27.34
N THR A 14 1.39 9.05 -27.09
CA THR A 14 2.30 8.16 -26.36
C THR A 14 1.80 7.86 -24.95
N ILE A 15 1.34 8.87 -24.20
CA ILE A 15 0.78 8.67 -22.85
C ILE A 15 -0.44 7.73 -22.88
N ALA A 16 -1.38 7.97 -23.81
CA ALA A 16 -2.56 7.13 -23.98
C ALA A 16 -2.18 5.70 -24.36
N ARG A 17 -1.19 5.53 -25.23
CA ARG A 17 -0.63 4.22 -25.61
C ARG A 17 -0.02 3.51 -24.41
N ALA A 18 0.77 4.18 -23.58
CA ALA A 18 1.40 3.60 -22.41
C ALA A 18 0.34 3.04 -21.43
N ARG A 19 -0.70 3.82 -21.13
CA ARG A 19 -1.84 3.37 -20.29
C ARG A 19 -2.61 2.21 -20.92
N ALA A 20 -2.86 2.26 -22.23
CA ALA A 20 -3.55 1.18 -22.93
C ALA A 20 -2.76 -0.14 -22.87
N LEU A 21 -1.43 -0.07 -22.98
CA LEU A 21 -0.56 -1.23 -22.84
C LEU A 21 -0.55 -1.74 -21.40
N ALA A 22 -0.47 -0.87 -20.38
CA ALA A 22 -0.57 -1.28 -18.98
C ALA A 22 -1.90 -2.00 -18.68
N ALA A 23 -3.02 -1.46 -19.20
CA ALA A 23 -4.33 -2.09 -19.07
C ALA A 23 -4.41 -3.45 -19.79
N ARG A 24 -3.80 -3.58 -20.97
CA ARG A 24 -3.73 -4.84 -21.73
C ARG A 24 -2.87 -5.87 -21.00
N ALA A 25 -1.73 -5.46 -20.44
CA ALA A 25 -0.82 -6.31 -19.68
C ALA A 25 -1.44 -6.81 -18.36
N GLY A 26 -2.18 -5.94 -17.65
CA GLY A 26 -2.78 -6.27 -16.36
C GLY A 26 -4.10 -7.05 -16.46
N ARG A 27 -4.87 -6.92 -17.55
CA ARG A 27 -6.20 -7.56 -17.67
C ARG A 27 -6.20 -9.07 -17.42
N PRO A 28 -5.31 -9.90 -17.99
CA PRO A 28 -5.30 -11.34 -17.70
C PRO A 28 -5.07 -11.66 -16.22
N VAL A 29 -4.29 -10.83 -15.52
CA VAL A 29 -4.04 -10.98 -14.09
C VAL A 29 -5.27 -10.61 -13.25
N VAL A 30 -6.04 -9.60 -13.66
CA VAL A 30 -7.32 -9.27 -13.03
C VAL A 30 -8.32 -10.42 -13.18
N GLU A 31 -8.44 -11.01 -14.37
CA GLU A 31 -9.34 -12.16 -14.59
C GLU A 31 -8.92 -13.39 -13.78
N LEU A 32 -7.61 -13.61 -13.64
CA LEU A 32 -7.08 -14.63 -12.72
C LEU A 32 -7.47 -14.33 -11.26
N ALA A 33 -7.30 -13.09 -10.81
CA ALA A 33 -7.63 -12.68 -9.45
C ALA A 33 -9.13 -12.82 -9.13
N ARG A 34 -10.00 -12.60 -10.11
CA ARG A 34 -11.47 -12.76 -9.97
C ARG A 34 -11.92 -14.22 -9.86
N SER A 35 -11.16 -15.15 -10.44
CA SER A 35 -11.48 -16.58 -10.44
C SER A 35 -10.90 -17.34 -9.24
N HIS A 36 -10.10 -16.69 -8.39
CA HIS A 36 -9.42 -17.30 -7.25
C HIS A 36 -9.74 -16.58 -5.94
N THR A 37 -9.62 -17.30 -4.84
CA THR A 37 -9.55 -16.73 -3.49
C THR A 37 -8.25 -17.14 -2.81
N THR A 38 -7.99 -16.58 -1.64
CA THR A 38 -6.84 -16.94 -0.80
C THR A 38 -7.27 -17.06 0.65
N VAL A 39 -6.50 -17.81 1.43
CA VAL A 39 -6.66 -17.87 2.89
C VAL A 39 -6.73 -16.49 3.53
N SER A 40 -5.97 -15.49 3.03
CA SER A 40 -6.01 -14.14 3.62
C SER A 40 -7.28 -13.37 3.25
N VAL A 41 -7.82 -13.54 2.05
CA VAL A 41 -9.14 -12.97 1.67
C VAL A 41 -10.24 -13.54 2.57
N GLU A 42 -10.22 -14.85 2.80
CA GLU A 42 -11.19 -15.52 3.68
C GLU A 42 -11.03 -15.05 5.15
N ARG A 43 -9.80 -14.96 5.67
CA ARG A 43 -9.53 -14.41 7.01
C ARG A 43 -9.97 -12.94 7.14
N ALA A 44 -9.72 -12.10 6.14
CA ALA A 44 -10.15 -10.71 6.13
C ALA A 44 -11.68 -10.59 6.16
N THR A 45 -12.38 -11.48 5.47
CA THR A 45 -13.85 -11.55 5.48
C THR A 45 -14.38 -11.87 6.88
N LEU A 46 -13.75 -12.81 7.60
CA LEU A 46 -14.10 -13.10 9.00
C LEU A 46 -13.77 -11.95 9.95
N ARG A 47 -12.68 -11.21 9.73
CA ARG A 47 -12.37 -9.97 10.50
C ARG A 47 -13.46 -8.91 10.32
N LEU A 48 -13.93 -8.70 9.09
CA LEU A 48 -15.06 -7.80 8.79
C LEU A 48 -16.36 -8.28 9.44
N ALA A 49 -16.54 -9.59 9.58
CA ALA A 49 -17.66 -10.17 10.33
C ALA A 49 -17.53 -10.06 11.87
N GLY A 50 -16.40 -9.55 12.37
CA GLY A 50 -16.17 -9.28 13.78
C GLY A 50 -15.34 -10.33 14.53
N LEU A 51 -14.77 -11.34 13.85
CA LEU A 51 -13.89 -12.31 14.50
C LEU A 51 -12.51 -11.70 14.77
N ASN A 52 -12.21 -11.46 16.04
CA ASN A 52 -10.97 -10.86 16.53
C ASN A 52 -10.41 -11.63 17.73
N GLY A 53 -9.16 -11.33 18.11
CA GLY A 53 -8.46 -12.00 19.19
C GLY A 53 -7.70 -13.25 18.75
N ALA A 54 -7.13 -13.94 19.73
CA ALA A 54 -6.30 -15.12 19.55
C ALA A 54 -6.58 -16.16 20.64
N ASP A 55 -6.13 -17.39 20.39
CA ASP A 55 -6.11 -18.46 21.39
C ASP A 55 -5.02 -18.27 22.44
N SER A 56 -4.90 -19.23 23.37
CA SER A 56 -3.89 -19.22 24.43
C SER A 56 -2.45 -19.33 23.93
N GLU A 57 -2.24 -19.77 22.69
CA GLU A 57 -0.92 -19.85 22.03
C GLU A 57 -0.60 -18.56 21.26
N GLY A 58 -1.53 -17.59 21.24
CA GLY A 58 -1.37 -16.33 20.50
C GLY A 58 -1.69 -16.45 19.00
N ILE A 59 -2.26 -17.57 18.56
CA ILE A 59 -2.67 -17.75 17.16
C ILE A 59 -4.04 -17.08 16.94
N PRO A 60 -4.19 -16.18 15.96
CA PRO A 60 -5.46 -15.49 15.77
C PRO A 60 -6.64 -16.43 15.47
N TRP A 61 -7.81 -16.13 16.01
CA TRP A 61 -9.00 -16.98 15.83
C TRP A 61 -9.40 -17.14 14.36
N VAL A 62 -9.19 -16.10 13.54
CA VAL A 62 -9.43 -16.17 12.09
C VAL A 62 -8.54 -17.20 11.41
N ASN A 63 -7.28 -17.35 11.83
CA ASN A 63 -6.39 -18.38 11.30
C ASN A 63 -6.92 -19.76 11.67
N ARG A 64 -7.15 -20.03 12.96
CA ARG A 64 -7.67 -21.32 13.44
C ARG A 64 -8.95 -21.73 12.72
N LEU A 65 -9.89 -20.79 12.56
CA LEU A 65 -11.18 -21.10 11.94
C LEU A 65 -11.04 -21.39 10.44
N VAL A 66 -10.28 -20.57 9.69
CA VAL A 66 -10.05 -20.80 8.26
C VAL A 66 -9.31 -22.12 8.04
N ASP A 67 -8.26 -22.39 8.81
CA ASP A 67 -7.48 -23.63 8.70
C ASP A 67 -8.38 -24.85 8.96
N THR A 68 -9.21 -24.80 10.00
CA THR A 68 -10.13 -25.91 10.31
C THR A 68 -11.18 -26.13 9.23
N VAL A 69 -11.71 -25.06 8.62
CA VAL A 69 -12.66 -25.16 7.51
C VAL A 69 -11.97 -25.75 6.28
N ALA A 70 -10.78 -25.26 5.94
CA ALA A 70 -9.99 -25.74 4.81
C ALA A 70 -9.69 -27.25 4.94
N ASP A 71 -9.25 -27.68 6.12
CA ASP A 71 -8.97 -29.09 6.43
C ASP A 71 -10.22 -29.99 6.38
N SER A 72 -11.42 -29.42 6.57
CA SER A 72 -12.67 -30.17 6.66
C SER A 72 -13.40 -30.29 5.32
N VAL A 73 -13.57 -29.17 4.61
CA VAL A 73 -14.46 -29.07 3.44
C VAL A 73 -13.84 -28.31 2.26
N GLY A 74 -12.57 -27.93 2.37
CA GLY A 74 -11.90 -27.08 1.38
C GLY A 74 -12.29 -25.60 1.45
N LEU A 75 -11.74 -24.80 0.54
CA LEU A 75 -11.95 -23.34 0.44
C LEU A 75 -12.55 -22.90 -0.89
N GLU A 76 -12.82 -23.83 -1.80
CA GLU A 76 -13.33 -23.57 -3.16
C GLU A 76 -14.68 -22.83 -3.13
N HIS A 77 -15.47 -22.99 -2.06
CA HIS A 77 -16.75 -22.32 -1.85
C HIS A 77 -16.67 -21.11 -0.90
N GLY A 78 -15.48 -20.79 -0.39
CA GLY A 78 -15.25 -19.77 0.63
C GLY A 78 -15.63 -20.22 2.04
N VAL A 79 -15.19 -19.49 3.06
CA VAL A 79 -15.44 -19.88 4.46
C VAL A 79 -16.82 -19.47 4.97
N CYS A 80 -17.48 -18.50 4.30
CA CYS A 80 -18.75 -17.95 4.79
C CYS A 80 -19.87 -18.99 4.85
N LEU A 81 -20.04 -19.83 3.84
CA LEU A 81 -21.09 -20.85 3.85
C LEU A 81 -20.92 -21.87 5.00
N PRO A 82 -19.78 -22.59 5.11
CA PRO A 82 -19.61 -23.58 6.17
C PRO A 82 -19.62 -22.95 7.58
N VAL A 83 -19.03 -21.77 7.75
CA VAL A 83 -18.97 -21.10 9.06
C VAL A 83 -20.36 -20.71 9.56
N TRP A 84 -21.18 -20.07 8.72
CA TRP A 84 -22.50 -19.61 9.16
C TRP A 84 -23.54 -20.72 9.22
N ASP A 85 -23.39 -21.79 8.43
CA ASP A 85 -24.23 -22.98 8.62
C ASP A 85 -23.93 -23.67 9.96
N ALA A 86 -22.64 -23.84 10.31
CA ALA A 86 -22.24 -24.38 11.60
C ALA A 86 -22.71 -23.50 12.76
N LEU A 87 -22.59 -22.17 12.64
CA LEU A 87 -23.06 -21.22 13.65
C LEU A 87 -24.59 -21.30 13.86
N ARG A 88 -25.37 -21.49 12.79
CA ARG A 88 -26.84 -21.54 12.84
C ARG A 88 -27.37 -22.87 13.38
N THR A 89 -26.72 -23.98 13.04
CA THR A 89 -27.19 -25.34 13.37
C THR A 89 -26.54 -25.92 14.61
N GLY A 90 -25.38 -25.40 15.01
CA GLY A 90 -24.63 -25.82 16.18
C GLY A 90 -24.98 -25.04 17.45
N PRO A 91 -24.45 -25.47 18.61
CA PRO A 91 -24.70 -24.82 19.91
C PRO A 91 -23.84 -23.58 20.14
N TYR A 92 -23.38 -22.89 19.09
CA TYR A 92 -22.41 -21.80 19.18
C TYR A 92 -23.10 -20.44 19.18
N HIS A 93 -22.72 -19.56 20.10
CA HIS A 93 -23.35 -18.24 20.23
C HIS A 93 -22.78 -17.19 19.26
N ASP A 94 -21.48 -17.26 18.96
CA ASP A 94 -20.77 -16.32 18.10
C ASP A 94 -19.58 -16.97 17.38
N LEU A 95 -18.90 -16.20 16.53
CA LEU A 95 -17.75 -16.65 15.74
C LEU A 95 -16.56 -17.04 16.63
N THR A 96 -16.37 -16.41 17.78
CA THR A 96 -15.26 -16.70 18.70
C THR A 96 -15.46 -18.05 19.37
N GLY A 97 -16.67 -18.30 19.88
CA GLY A 97 -17.06 -19.60 20.44
C GLY A 97 -16.96 -20.71 19.40
N LEU A 98 -17.43 -20.46 18.17
CA LEU A 98 -17.25 -21.40 17.06
C LEU A 98 -15.77 -21.67 16.77
N ALA A 99 -14.92 -20.64 16.70
CA ALA A 99 -13.48 -20.79 16.46
C ALA A 99 -12.77 -21.58 17.57
N ALA A 100 -13.15 -21.38 18.84
CA ALA A 100 -12.63 -22.15 19.96
C ALA A 100 -13.01 -23.64 19.85
N HIS A 101 -14.28 -23.93 19.52
CA HIS A 101 -14.74 -25.30 19.29
C HIS A 101 -14.12 -25.96 18.05
N ALA A 102 -13.88 -25.18 17.00
CA ALA A 102 -13.21 -25.62 15.77
C ALA A 102 -11.76 -26.02 16.07
N THR A 103 -11.06 -25.22 16.88
CA THR A 103 -9.70 -25.51 17.36
C THR A 103 -9.65 -26.82 18.16
N ALA A 104 -10.68 -27.08 18.97
CA ALA A 104 -10.84 -28.35 19.68
C ALA A 104 -11.29 -29.53 18.78
N ARG A 105 -11.46 -29.32 17.46
CA ARG A 105 -11.95 -30.29 16.47
C ARG A 105 -13.30 -30.91 16.83
N THR A 106 -14.16 -30.12 17.47
CA THR A 106 -15.52 -30.54 17.89
C THR A 106 -16.62 -30.07 16.94
N VAL A 107 -16.28 -29.20 15.98
CA VAL A 107 -17.21 -28.70 14.97
C VAL A 107 -17.17 -29.62 13.75
N ARG A 108 -18.34 -29.87 13.16
CA ARG A 108 -18.44 -30.51 11.84
C ARG A 108 -18.88 -29.47 10.83
N PHE A 109 -17.95 -29.04 9.98
CA PHE A 109 -18.27 -28.18 8.85
C PHE A 109 -18.82 -29.01 7.69
N ARG A 110 -19.75 -28.41 6.94
CA ARG A 110 -20.25 -28.91 5.66
C ARG A 110 -20.39 -27.73 4.70
N VAL A 111 -20.40 -27.99 3.40
CA VAL A 111 -20.89 -27.00 2.42
C VAL A 111 -22.41 -27.15 2.37
N PRO A 112 -23.19 -26.18 2.87
CA PRO A 112 -24.66 -26.24 2.80
C PRO A 112 -25.14 -26.08 1.36
N GLU A 113 -26.32 -26.62 1.06
CA GLU A 113 -27.00 -26.51 -0.24
C GLU A 113 -28.43 -25.98 -0.07
N GLY A 114 -29.05 -25.51 -1.16
CA GLY A 114 -30.44 -25.08 -1.17
C GLY A 114 -30.75 -23.99 -0.16
N GLU A 115 -31.82 -24.16 0.61
CA GLU A 115 -32.28 -23.18 1.60
C GLU A 115 -31.24 -22.91 2.71
N ASP A 116 -30.50 -23.93 3.13
CA ASP A 116 -29.46 -23.77 4.16
C ASP A 116 -28.33 -22.87 3.67
N ALA A 117 -27.93 -23.01 2.39
CA ALA A 117 -26.91 -22.17 1.78
C ALA A 117 -27.34 -20.71 1.72
N GLU A 118 -28.60 -20.47 1.33
CA GLU A 118 -29.20 -19.14 1.25
C GLU A 118 -29.34 -18.49 2.64
N LEU A 119 -29.71 -19.25 3.67
CA LEU A 119 -29.75 -18.77 5.05
C LEU A 119 -28.35 -18.43 5.60
N ALA A 120 -27.37 -19.30 5.35
CA ALA A 120 -25.98 -19.07 5.75
C ALA A 120 -25.38 -17.85 5.03
N ALA A 121 -25.62 -17.72 3.72
CA ALA A 121 -25.16 -16.59 2.92
C ALA A 121 -25.75 -15.25 3.41
N ARG A 122 -27.05 -15.20 3.72
CA ARG A 122 -27.70 -14.01 4.28
C ARG A 122 -27.11 -13.62 5.63
N ALA A 123 -26.95 -14.57 6.55
CA ALA A 123 -26.38 -14.30 7.87
C ALA A 123 -24.91 -13.83 7.78
N ALA A 124 -24.13 -14.40 6.85
CA ALA A 124 -22.76 -13.95 6.57
C ALA A 124 -22.73 -12.55 5.98
N HIS A 125 -23.61 -12.27 5.02
CA HIS A 125 -23.76 -10.96 4.42
C HIS A 125 -24.07 -9.89 5.46
N ASP A 126 -25.05 -10.11 6.35
CA ASP A 126 -25.42 -9.15 7.38
C ASP A 126 -24.27 -8.88 8.36
N ALA A 127 -23.49 -9.90 8.70
CA ALA A 127 -22.32 -9.75 9.58
C ALA A 127 -21.21 -8.92 8.92
N VAL A 128 -20.86 -9.23 7.67
CA VAL A 128 -19.82 -8.51 6.92
C VAL A 128 -20.25 -7.09 6.57
N ALA A 129 -21.51 -6.88 6.22
CA ALA A 129 -22.07 -5.56 5.94
C ALA A 129 -21.92 -4.60 7.14
N ARG A 130 -22.04 -5.10 8.38
CA ARG A 130 -21.77 -4.30 9.59
C ARG A 130 -20.31 -3.86 9.68
N GLY A 131 -19.36 -4.74 9.37
CA GLY A 131 -17.93 -4.38 9.33
C GLY A 131 -17.62 -3.32 8.28
N LEU A 132 -18.19 -3.45 7.08
CA LEU A 132 -18.05 -2.44 6.02
C LEU A 132 -18.71 -1.11 6.39
N ALA A 133 -19.89 -1.13 7.04
CA ALA A 133 -20.54 0.08 7.55
C ALA A 133 -19.70 0.77 8.66
N ALA A 134 -18.96 -0.01 9.47
CA ALA A 134 -18.00 0.55 10.42
C ALA A 134 -16.84 1.26 9.69
N ILE A 135 -16.32 0.69 8.61
CA ILE A 135 -15.32 1.35 7.75
C ILE A 135 -15.88 2.66 7.17
N ASP A 136 -17.11 2.66 6.67
CA ASP A 136 -17.76 3.86 6.13
C ASP A 136 -17.90 4.95 7.21
N THR A 137 -18.25 4.53 8.44
CA THR A 137 -18.32 5.42 9.60
C THR A 137 -16.95 6.02 9.93
N ARG A 138 -15.89 5.22 9.91
CA ARG A 138 -14.51 5.70 10.13
C ARG A 138 -14.04 6.67 9.06
N ARG A 139 -14.39 6.42 7.80
CA ARG A 139 -14.12 7.35 6.70
C ARG A 139 -14.82 8.69 6.90
N ALA A 140 -16.13 8.68 7.20
CA ALA A 140 -16.88 9.90 7.47
C ALA A 140 -16.31 10.65 8.70
N GLU A 141 -15.85 9.90 9.71
CA GLU A 141 -15.19 10.47 10.89
C GLU A 141 -13.87 11.18 10.52
N ARG A 142 -13.06 10.62 9.61
CA ARG A 142 -11.85 11.28 9.07
C ARG A 142 -12.20 12.55 8.31
N GLU A 143 -13.16 12.47 7.38
CA GLU A 143 -13.57 13.62 6.56
C GLU A 143 -14.06 14.78 7.43
N ARG A 144 -14.84 14.49 8.47
CA ARG A 144 -15.25 15.49 9.47
C ARG A 144 -14.06 16.07 10.22
N LEU A 145 -13.13 15.25 10.73
CA LEU A 145 -11.96 15.76 11.45
C LEU A 145 -11.04 16.60 10.56
N VAL A 146 -10.88 16.24 9.29
CA VAL A 146 -10.11 17.02 8.31
C VAL A 146 -10.80 18.35 7.97
N GLY A 147 -12.14 18.41 8.03
CA GLY A 147 -12.89 19.66 7.85
C GLY A 147 -12.95 20.56 9.10
N ASP A 148 -13.02 19.96 10.29
CA ASP A 148 -13.04 20.68 11.57
C ASP A 148 -11.65 21.19 11.97
N LEU A 149 -10.61 20.43 11.63
CA LEU A 149 -9.21 20.84 11.74
C LEU A 149 -8.74 21.41 10.39
N SER A 150 -7.53 21.96 10.34
CA SER A 150 -6.92 22.30 9.04
C SER A 150 -6.36 21.07 8.33
N ASP A 151 -6.53 21.01 7.00
CA ASP A 151 -5.74 20.13 6.14
C ASP A 151 -4.47 20.88 5.67
N PRO A 152 -3.26 20.45 6.07
CA PRO A 152 -2.04 21.13 5.67
C PRO A 152 -1.87 21.18 4.14
N PRO A 153 -1.35 22.30 3.59
CA PRO A 153 -1.10 22.39 2.16
C PRO A 153 -0.03 21.39 1.72
N SER A 154 -0.15 20.91 0.49
CA SER A 154 0.87 20.08 -0.17
C SER A 154 2.18 20.88 -0.36
N PRO A 155 3.37 20.25 -0.24
CA PRO A 155 3.58 18.83 0.07
C PRO A 155 3.35 18.49 1.55
N TRP A 156 2.73 17.34 1.82
CA TRP A 156 2.68 16.75 3.16
C TRP A 156 4.04 16.17 3.55
N LEU A 157 4.54 16.56 4.72
CA LEU A 157 5.79 16.10 5.27
C LEU A 157 5.61 14.74 5.94
N TYR A 158 6.12 13.69 5.30
CA TYR A 158 6.01 12.31 5.72
C TYR A 158 7.24 11.89 6.53
N LEU A 159 7.02 11.45 7.77
CA LEU A 159 8.10 11.08 8.70
C LEU A 159 7.88 9.70 9.31
N ILE A 160 8.99 9.00 9.54
CA ILE A 160 9.02 7.62 10.03
C ILE A 160 9.36 7.52 11.55
N VAL A 161 8.65 6.64 12.25
CA VAL A 161 8.98 6.12 13.60
C VAL A 161 9.05 4.58 13.58
N ALA A 162 9.96 3.98 14.36
CA ALA A 162 10.35 2.58 14.18
C ALA A 162 11.14 1.98 15.37
N THR A 163 10.64 2.10 16.59
CA THR A 163 11.37 1.62 17.78
C THR A 163 11.22 0.13 18.06
N GLY A 164 10.12 -0.48 17.63
CA GLY A 164 9.73 -1.84 18.04
C GLY A 164 8.74 -1.86 19.21
N ASP A 165 8.62 -0.76 19.97
CA ASP A 165 7.64 -0.57 21.05
C ASP A 165 6.63 0.51 20.64
N ILE A 166 5.35 0.15 20.54
CA ILE A 166 4.29 1.08 20.14
C ILE A 166 4.19 2.31 21.06
N TYR A 167 4.50 2.18 22.35
CA TYR A 167 4.41 3.28 23.31
C TYR A 167 5.62 4.22 23.23
N GLU A 168 6.75 3.73 22.74
CA GLU A 168 7.88 4.59 22.39
C GLU A 168 7.63 5.30 21.06
N ASP A 169 7.11 4.58 20.07
CA ASP A 169 6.72 5.15 18.78
C ASP A 169 5.70 6.27 18.94
N ILE A 170 4.70 6.12 19.83
CA ILE A 170 3.70 7.17 20.10
C ILE A 170 4.37 8.47 20.53
N ARG A 171 5.34 8.40 21.45
CA ARG A 171 6.05 9.60 21.93
C ARG A 171 6.85 10.25 20.81
N GLN A 172 7.51 9.46 19.97
CA GLN A 172 8.26 9.97 18.83
C GLN A 172 7.34 10.54 17.73
N ALA A 173 6.18 9.92 17.50
CA ALA A 173 5.18 10.35 16.54
C ALA A 173 4.59 11.70 16.91
N GLN A 174 4.18 11.88 18.17
CA GLN A 174 3.68 13.16 18.68
C GLN A 174 4.78 14.23 18.65
N ALA A 175 6.03 13.89 18.98
CA ALA A 175 7.15 14.82 18.87
C ALA A 175 7.41 15.26 17.41
N ALA A 176 7.36 14.33 16.46
CA ALA A 176 7.50 14.61 15.04
C ALA A 176 6.34 15.47 14.49
N ALA A 177 5.11 15.19 14.93
CA ALA A 177 3.94 16.00 14.60
C ALA A 177 4.11 17.44 15.11
N ARG A 178 4.56 17.64 16.36
CA ARG A 178 4.89 18.99 16.87
C ARG A 178 6.04 19.65 16.10
N GLY A 179 6.98 18.85 15.60
CA GLY A 179 8.10 19.31 14.78
C GLY A 179 7.70 19.81 13.38
N GLY A 180 6.52 19.41 12.89
CA GLY A 180 5.99 19.84 11.60
C GLY A 180 5.57 18.73 10.66
N ALA A 181 5.74 17.45 11.01
CA ALA A 181 5.30 16.34 10.16
C ALA A 181 3.77 16.35 9.98
N ASP A 182 3.29 16.06 8.76
CA ASP A 182 1.87 15.96 8.40
C ASP A 182 1.40 14.50 8.32
N VAL A 183 2.35 13.59 8.03
CA VAL A 183 2.12 12.15 7.94
C VAL A 183 3.13 11.44 8.82
N ILE A 184 2.65 10.53 9.66
CA ILE A 184 3.48 9.64 10.47
C ILE A 184 3.33 8.22 9.96
N ALA A 185 4.46 7.58 9.68
CA ALA A 185 4.53 6.18 9.33
C ALA A 185 5.23 5.37 10.40
N VAL A 186 4.59 4.29 10.84
CA VAL A 186 5.21 3.33 11.74
C VAL A 186 5.83 2.22 10.90
N ILE A 187 7.16 2.09 10.91
CA ILE A 187 7.82 0.97 10.21
C ILE A 187 7.37 -0.32 10.83
N ARG A 188 6.91 -1.21 9.96
CA ARG A 188 6.53 -2.55 10.34
C ARG A 188 7.77 -3.39 10.65
N SER A 189 7.72 -4.18 11.71
CA SER A 189 8.77 -5.16 12.07
C SER A 189 9.30 -5.92 10.85
N THR A 190 10.62 -6.06 10.78
CA THR A 190 11.29 -6.64 9.61
C THR A 190 10.78 -8.06 9.35
N GLY A 191 10.45 -8.33 8.09
CA GLY A 191 9.99 -9.66 7.68
C GLY A 191 8.52 -9.95 7.96
N GLN A 192 7.76 -9.05 8.63
CA GLN A 192 6.35 -9.30 8.94
C GLN A 192 5.48 -9.59 7.69
N SER A 193 5.83 -9.07 6.51
CA SER A 193 5.20 -9.45 5.22
C SER A 193 5.18 -10.96 4.95
N LEU A 194 6.08 -11.73 5.57
CA LEU A 194 6.24 -13.16 5.40
C LEU A 194 5.48 -13.98 6.47
N LEU A 195 4.88 -13.33 7.46
CA LEU A 195 3.99 -13.99 8.41
C LEU A 195 2.63 -14.19 7.76
N ASP A 196 2.12 -15.42 7.76
CA ASP A 196 0.76 -15.74 7.29
C ASP A 196 -0.30 -15.60 8.40
N TYR A 197 -0.06 -14.70 9.35
CA TYR A 197 -1.02 -14.25 10.34
C TYR A 197 -0.71 -12.80 10.76
N VAL A 198 -1.70 -12.11 11.33
CA VAL A 198 -1.52 -10.78 11.93
C VAL A 198 -1.44 -10.94 13.45
N PRO A 199 -0.30 -10.59 14.09
CA PRO A 199 -0.18 -10.63 15.55
C PRO A 199 -1.27 -9.82 16.26
N GLN A 200 -1.64 -10.23 17.47
CA GLN A 200 -2.69 -9.58 18.27
C GLN A 200 -2.09 -8.78 19.42
N GLY A 201 -2.80 -7.73 19.83
CA GLY A 201 -2.42 -6.89 20.97
C GLY A 201 -1.33 -5.86 20.67
N ALA A 202 -1.00 -5.09 21.70
CA ALA A 202 0.04 -4.09 21.65
C ALA A 202 1.42 -4.73 21.67
N THR A 203 2.38 -4.21 20.90
CA THR A 203 3.75 -4.76 20.87
C THR A 203 4.74 -3.87 21.59
N ARG A 204 5.54 -4.49 22.46
CA ARG A 204 6.63 -3.85 23.22
C ARG A 204 8.02 -4.15 22.65
N GLU A 205 8.09 -5.08 21.72
CA GLU A 205 9.32 -5.53 21.09
C GLU A 205 9.06 -5.81 19.60
N GLY A 206 10.02 -5.45 18.77
CA GLY A 206 9.99 -5.66 17.33
C GLY A 206 11.35 -5.37 16.72
N TYR A 207 11.76 -6.16 15.74
CA TYR A 207 13.10 -6.02 15.16
C TYR A 207 13.10 -4.96 14.05
N ALA A 208 13.83 -3.87 14.30
CA ALA A 208 13.96 -2.71 13.41
C ALA A 208 12.62 -2.03 13.03
N GLY A 209 11.56 -2.29 13.80
CA GLY A 209 10.23 -1.75 13.55
C GLY A 209 9.18 -2.42 14.44
N THR A 210 8.04 -1.76 14.60
CA THR A 210 6.93 -2.19 15.45
C THR A 210 5.97 -3.04 14.64
N TYR A 211 5.38 -4.09 15.23
CA TYR A 211 4.48 -4.94 14.46
C TYR A 211 3.23 -4.17 14.00
N ALA A 212 2.75 -4.46 12.80
CA ALA A 212 1.42 -4.07 12.37
C ALA A 212 0.39 -4.98 13.05
N THR A 213 -0.35 -4.44 14.02
CA THR A 213 -1.47 -5.10 14.70
C THR A 213 -2.63 -4.12 14.78
N GLN A 214 -3.86 -4.63 14.92
CA GLN A 214 -5.03 -3.77 15.09
C GLN A 214 -4.91 -2.88 16.32
N GLU A 215 -4.41 -3.42 17.43
CA GLU A 215 -4.25 -2.64 18.67
C GLU A 215 -3.19 -1.55 18.53
N ASN A 216 -2.09 -1.81 17.83
CA ASN A 216 -1.09 -0.78 17.55
C ASN A 216 -1.66 0.33 16.66
N PHE A 217 -2.50 -0.01 15.68
CA PHE A 217 -3.20 0.97 14.85
C PHE A 217 -4.11 1.85 15.70
N ARG A 218 -4.93 1.25 16.56
CA ARG A 218 -5.83 1.95 17.47
C ARG A 218 -5.08 2.90 18.41
N LEU A 219 -4.00 2.42 19.03
CA LEU A 219 -3.18 3.20 19.96
C LEU A 219 -2.52 4.40 19.28
N MET A 220 -1.90 4.18 18.10
CA MET A 220 -1.25 5.25 17.36
C MET A 220 -2.27 6.27 16.82
N ARG A 221 -3.40 5.82 16.26
CA ARG A 221 -4.46 6.71 15.76
C ARG A 221 -5.00 7.61 16.87
N ALA A 222 -5.25 7.06 18.06
CA ALA A 222 -5.70 7.84 19.21
C ALA A 222 -4.67 8.90 19.64
N ALA A 223 -3.38 8.54 19.70
CA ALA A 223 -2.32 9.48 20.03
C ALA A 223 -2.13 10.59 18.98
N LEU A 224 -2.34 10.26 17.70
CA LEU A 224 -2.30 11.23 16.61
C LEU A 224 -3.53 12.13 16.60
N ASP A 225 -4.71 11.64 17.00
CA ASP A 225 -5.91 12.47 17.16
C ASP A 225 -5.73 13.50 18.29
N GLU A 226 -5.12 13.10 19.41
CA GLU A 226 -4.77 14.01 20.51
C GLU A 226 -3.86 15.15 20.03
N VAL A 227 -2.75 14.84 19.37
CA VAL A 227 -1.81 15.88 18.89
C VAL A 227 -2.38 16.66 17.70
N SER A 228 -3.29 16.07 16.91
CA SER A 228 -4.01 16.80 15.85
C SER A 228 -4.90 17.89 16.45
N ALA A 229 -5.62 17.59 17.53
CA ALA A 229 -6.44 18.55 18.26
C ALA A 229 -5.56 19.63 18.94
N GLU A 230 -4.42 19.26 19.51
CA GLU A 230 -3.43 20.19 20.06
C GLU A 230 -2.94 21.20 19.01
N LEU A 231 -2.62 20.71 17.79
CA LEU A 231 -1.99 21.50 16.74
C LEU A 231 -3.00 22.22 15.82
N GLY A 232 -4.30 21.89 15.90
CA GLY A 232 -5.31 22.43 15.00
C GLY A 232 -5.18 21.96 13.54
N ARG A 233 -4.48 20.86 13.30
CA ARG A 233 -4.29 20.27 11.95
C ARG A 233 -4.33 18.75 12.01
N TYR A 234 -4.88 18.13 10.98
CA TYR A 234 -5.04 16.67 10.96
C TYR A 234 -3.73 15.94 10.61
N ILE A 235 -3.25 15.08 11.51
CA ILE A 235 -2.06 14.25 11.28
C ILE A 235 -2.48 12.87 10.75
N ARG A 236 -1.91 12.50 9.62
CA ARG A 236 -2.21 11.26 8.90
C ARG A 236 -1.34 10.11 9.43
N LEU A 237 -1.94 8.93 9.57
CA LEU A 237 -1.28 7.69 9.96
C LEU A 237 -1.06 6.79 8.75
N THR A 238 0.16 6.29 8.62
CA THR A 238 0.58 5.34 7.59
C THR A 238 1.11 4.03 8.16
N ASN A 239 0.77 2.92 7.50
CA ASN A 239 1.41 1.62 7.75
C ASN A 239 1.54 0.79 6.46
N TYR A 240 1.86 -0.50 6.57
CA TYR A 240 2.25 -1.39 5.47
C TYR A 240 1.25 -2.53 5.31
N ALA A 241 0.56 -2.61 4.17
CA ALA A 241 -0.35 -3.71 3.86
C ALA A 241 0.40 -4.89 3.22
N SER A 242 1.34 -4.61 2.32
CA SER A 242 1.95 -5.63 1.44
C SER A 242 2.54 -6.83 2.20
N GLY A 243 2.25 -8.06 1.74
CA GLY A 243 2.65 -9.32 2.38
C GLY A 243 1.58 -10.40 2.26
N LEU A 244 1.76 -11.54 2.94
CA LEU A 244 0.79 -12.66 2.94
C LEU A 244 -0.55 -12.29 3.58
N CYS A 245 -0.57 -11.32 4.50
CA CYS A 245 -1.79 -10.87 5.19
C CYS A 245 -2.36 -9.55 4.65
N MET A 246 -2.11 -9.23 3.37
CA MET A 246 -2.46 -7.91 2.81
C MET A 246 -3.97 -7.59 2.90
N PRO A 247 -4.91 -8.50 2.57
CA PRO A 247 -6.34 -8.34 2.83
C PRO A 247 -6.70 -8.06 4.30
N GLU A 248 -6.12 -8.82 5.23
CA GLU A 248 -6.42 -8.70 6.65
C GLU A 248 -5.96 -7.35 7.20
N ILE A 249 -4.72 -6.95 6.89
CA ILE A 249 -4.18 -5.66 7.32
C ILE A 249 -4.99 -4.51 6.72
N ALA A 250 -5.45 -4.63 5.47
CA ALA A 250 -6.31 -3.61 4.86
C ALA A 250 -7.67 -3.48 5.55
N ALA A 251 -8.30 -4.60 5.94
CA ALA A 251 -9.55 -4.58 6.70
C ALA A 251 -9.35 -3.91 8.07
N LEU A 252 -8.29 -4.29 8.79
CA LEU A 252 -7.95 -3.71 10.09
C LEU A 252 -7.63 -2.21 9.97
N ALA A 253 -6.88 -1.81 8.94
CA ALA A 253 -6.56 -0.41 8.67
C ALA A 253 -7.83 0.44 8.42
N GLY A 254 -8.82 -0.10 7.71
CA GLY A 254 -10.12 0.56 7.52
C GLY A 254 -10.90 0.71 8.83
N LEU A 255 -10.93 -0.35 9.65
CA LEU A 255 -11.64 -0.36 10.94
C LEU A 255 -11.04 0.59 11.98
N GLU A 256 -9.71 0.77 11.93
CA GLU A 256 -8.96 1.66 12.83
C GLU A 256 -8.65 3.04 12.24
N ARG A 257 -9.24 3.38 11.08
CA ARG A 257 -9.08 4.69 10.42
C ARG A 257 -7.61 5.08 10.19
N LEU A 258 -6.87 4.23 9.48
CA LEU A 258 -5.61 4.67 8.88
C LEU A 258 -5.90 5.55 7.66
N ASP A 259 -4.91 6.35 7.27
CA ASP A 259 -5.04 7.37 6.23
C ASP A 259 -4.29 6.99 4.96
N MET A 260 -3.12 6.37 5.13
CA MET A 260 -2.33 5.86 4.02
C MET A 260 -1.81 4.46 4.30
N MET A 261 -1.61 3.67 3.25
CA MET A 261 -1.09 2.30 3.37
C MET A 261 -0.14 1.95 2.23
N LEU A 262 1.02 1.38 2.53
CA LEU A 262 1.87 0.81 1.48
C LEU A 262 1.22 -0.44 0.89
N ASN A 263 0.74 -0.31 -0.34
CA ASN A 263 0.00 -1.34 -1.07
C ASN A 263 0.43 -1.31 -2.54
N ASP A 264 1.45 -2.12 -2.84
CA ASP A 264 2.03 -2.27 -4.17
C ASP A 264 1.62 -3.61 -4.80
N SER A 265 1.36 -3.63 -6.11
CA SER A 265 0.87 -4.81 -6.82
C SER A 265 1.89 -5.93 -6.92
N MET A 266 3.19 -5.61 -6.85
CA MET A 266 4.28 -6.52 -7.22
C MET A 266 5.37 -6.61 -6.15
N TYR A 267 5.37 -5.75 -5.12
CA TYR A 267 6.34 -5.78 -4.03
C TYR A 267 6.53 -7.18 -3.41
N GLY A 268 5.42 -7.85 -3.07
CA GLY A 268 5.44 -9.18 -2.46
C GLY A 268 6.11 -10.22 -3.36
N ILE A 269 5.87 -10.11 -4.67
CA ILE A 269 6.42 -11.02 -5.67
C ILE A 269 7.93 -10.80 -5.78
N LEU A 270 8.33 -9.56 -6.08
CA LEU A 270 9.70 -9.26 -6.47
C LEU A 270 10.66 -9.31 -5.28
N PHE A 271 10.30 -8.66 -4.17
CA PHE A 271 11.22 -8.43 -3.05
C PHE A 271 11.01 -9.38 -1.86
N ARG A 272 9.91 -10.15 -1.85
CA ARG A 272 9.59 -11.10 -0.76
C ARG A 272 9.39 -12.54 -1.22
N ASP A 273 9.49 -12.81 -2.52
CA ASP A 273 9.32 -14.16 -3.07
C ASP A 273 7.98 -14.80 -2.65
N ILE A 274 6.93 -13.98 -2.54
CA ILE A 274 5.55 -14.44 -2.36
C ILE A 274 5.00 -14.85 -3.72
N ASN A 275 4.20 -15.91 -3.76
CA ASN A 275 3.63 -16.42 -4.99
C ASN A 275 2.90 -15.31 -5.79
N PRO A 276 3.12 -15.22 -7.11
CA PRO A 276 2.47 -14.19 -7.95
C PRO A 276 0.95 -14.22 -7.90
N VAL A 277 0.33 -15.39 -8.02
CA VAL A 277 -1.13 -15.54 -8.02
C VAL A 277 -1.69 -15.13 -6.67
N ARG A 278 -1.09 -15.61 -5.58
CA ARG A 278 -1.41 -15.19 -4.19
C ARG A 278 -1.40 -13.67 -4.07
N THR A 279 -0.31 -13.04 -4.49
CA THR A 279 -0.14 -11.59 -4.37
C THR A 279 -1.19 -10.82 -5.18
N PHE A 280 -1.49 -11.26 -6.41
CA PHE A 280 -2.46 -10.57 -7.27
C PHE A 280 -3.91 -10.70 -6.80
N VAL A 281 -4.29 -11.82 -6.18
CA VAL A 281 -5.61 -11.95 -5.54
C VAL A 281 -5.68 -11.04 -4.30
N ASP A 282 -4.65 -11.09 -3.46
CA ASP A 282 -4.58 -10.34 -2.19
C ASP A 282 -4.57 -8.82 -2.39
N GLN A 283 -3.77 -8.32 -3.34
CA GLN A 283 -3.71 -6.89 -3.65
C GLN A 283 -5.04 -6.36 -4.18
N ARG A 284 -5.77 -7.16 -4.97
CA ARG A 284 -7.03 -6.70 -5.56
C ARG A 284 -8.05 -6.44 -4.46
N PHE A 285 -8.24 -7.41 -3.59
CA PHE A 285 -9.20 -7.32 -2.50
C PHE A 285 -8.81 -6.23 -1.48
N SER A 286 -7.52 -6.16 -1.10
CA SER A 286 -7.05 -5.11 -0.18
C SER A 286 -7.22 -3.70 -0.76
N ARG A 287 -7.03 -3.52 -2.07
CA ARG A 287 -7.28 -2.24 -2.74
C ARG A 287 -8.75 -1.86 -2.79
N GLN A 288 -9.66 -2.82 -2.99
CA GLN A 288 -11.10 -2.55 -2.87
C GLN A 288 -11.47 -2.05 -1.47
N LEU A 289 -10.87 -2.64 -0.43
CA LEU A 289 -11.05 -2.15 0.95
C LEU A 289 -10.48 -0.74 1.13
N HIS A 290 -9.28 -0.44 0.62
CA HIS A 290 -8.70 0.90 0.68
C HIS A 290 -9.53 1.94 -0.07
N ALA A 291 -10.08 1.59 -1.24
CA ALA A 291 -10.98 2.45 -2.00
C ALA A 291 -12.21 2.84 -1.16
N ARG A 292 -12.91 1.84 -0.59
CA ARG A 292 -14.07 2.10 0.28
C ARG A 292 -13.70 2.94 1.50
N ALA A 293 -12.60 2.57 2.17
CA ALA A 293 -12.10 3.24 3.37
C ALA A 293 -11.55 4.65 3.11
N GLY A 294 -11.40 5.09 1.85
CA GLY A 294 -10.81 6.39 1.50
C GLY A 294 -9.32 6.50 1.86
N ILE A 295 -8.60 5.37 1.89
CA ILE A 295 -7.17 5.31 2.22
C ILE A 295 -6.34 5.62 0.97
N VAL A 296 -5.36 6.51 1.08
CA VAL A 296 -4.38 6.76 0.00
C VAL A 296 -3.36 5.62 0.00
N ILE A 297 -3.23 4.90 -1.10
CA ILE A 297 -2.19 3.87 -1.19
C ILE A 297 -0.84 4.51 -1.47
N ASN A 298 0.24 3.88 -1.01
CA ASN A 298 1.60 4.20 -1.42
C ASN A 298 2.20 2.99 -2.13
N THR A 299 2.75 3.18 -3.33
CA THR A 299 3.44 2.12 -4.08
C THR A 299 4.95 2.16 -3.82
N GLY A 300 5.65 1.08 -4.19
CA GLY A 300 7.00 0.77 -3.71
C GLY A 300 8.09 0.87 -4.77
N GLU A 301 7.99 1.82 -5.71
CA GLU A 301 8.93 1.93 -6.82
C GLU A 301 10.38 2.25 -6.43
N ASP A 302 10.63 2.77 -5.23
CA ASP A 302 11.96 2.93 -4.64
C ASP A 302 12.76 1.61 -4.62
N ASN A 303 12.08 0.48 -4.42
CA ASN A 303 12.73 -0.82 -4.36
C ASN A 303 13.41 -1.22 -5.69
N TYR A 304 12.94 -0.69 -6.83
CA TYR A 304 13.60 -0.91 -8.12
C TYR A 304 14.90 -0.11 -8.25
N LEU A 305 14.97 1.07 -7.61
CA LEU A 305 16.09 2.00 -7.73
C LEU A 305 17.20 1.72 -6.70
N THR A 306 16.85 1.10 -5.58
CA THR A 306 17.85 0.66 -4.59
C THR A 306 18.58 -0.62 -5.00
N THR A 307 18.01 -1.41 -5.92
CA THR A 307 18.57 -2.69 -6.38
C THR A 307 19.23 -2.66 -7.76
N ALA A 308 18.90 -1.68 -8.60
CA ALA A 308 19.45 -1.48 -9.94
C ALA A 308 19.95 -0.04 -10.14
N ASP A 309 20.75 0.23 -11.17
CA ASP A 309 21.13 1.62 -11.49
C ASP A 309 19.88 2.46 -11.76
N ALA A 310 19.73 3.60 -11.08
CA ALA A 310 18.51 4.40 -11.12
C ALA A 310 18.27 5.06 -12.50
N VAL A 311 19.33 5.31 -13.27
CA VAL A 311 19.21 5.84 -14.63
C VAL A 311 18.69 4.74 -15.54
N ASP A 312 19.27 3.55 -15.48
CA ASP A 312 18.87 2.43 -16.35
C ASP A 312 17.48 1.89 -15.98
N ALA A 313 17.11 1.88 -14.69
CA ALA A 313 15.84 1.34 -14.21
C ALA A 313 14.65 2.31 -14.33
N ALA A 314 14.85 3.55 -14.78
CA ALA A 314 13.82 4.59 -14.80
C ALA A 314 12.54 4.17 -15.57
N HIS A 315 12.67 3.50 -16.71
CA HIS A 315 11.53 3.03 -17.49
C HIS A 315 10.76 1.91 -16.79
N THR A 316 11.43 1.10 -15.95
CA THR A 316 10.78 0.08 -15.11
C THR A 316 9.93 0.73 -14.03
N VAL A 317 10.41 1.82 -13.42
CA VAL A 317 9.62 2.62 -12.47
C VAL A 317 8.38 3.19 -13.15
N THR A 318 8.51 3.83 -14.32
CA THR A 318 7.35 4.36 -15.06
C THR A 318 6.35 3.26 -15.45
N ALA A 319 6.84 2.10 -15.91
CA ALA A 319 5.98 0.96 -16.21
C ALA A 319 5.26 0.40 -14.96
N SER A 320 5.95 0.35 -13.80
CA SER A 320 5.36 -0.03 -12.51
C SER A 320 4.25 0.93 -12.09
N GLN A 321 4.48 2.24 -12.18
CA GLN A 321 3.50 3.26 -11.85
C GLN A 321 2.23 3.12 -12.71
N LEU A 322 2.38 2.90 -14.03
CA LEU A 322 1.26 2.70 -14.95
C LEU A 322 0.49 1.40 -14.66
N LEU A 323 1.17 0.31 -14.29
CA LEU A 323 0.53 -0.94 -13.89
C LEU A 323 -0.21 -0.78 -12.56
N ASN A 324 0.40 -0.14 -11.57
CA ASN A 324 -0.24 0.16 -10.29
C ASN A 324 -1.45 1.11 -10.47
N GLU A 325 -1.38 2.12 -11.35
CA GLU A 325 -2.52 2.97 -11.73
C GLU A 325 -3.66 2.10 -12.27
N TYR A 326 -3.38 1.19 -13.22
CA TYR A 326 -4.39 0.30 -13.78
C TYR A 326 -5.03 -0.62 -12.72
N PHE A 327 -4.23 -1.32 -11.91
CA PHE A 327 -4.76 -2.23 -10.89
C PHE A 327 -5.56 -1.49 -9.81
N ALA A 328 -5.12 -0.31 -9.40
CA ALA A 328 -5.82 0.49 -8.41
C ALA A 328 -7.14 1.03 -8.94
N LYS A 329 -7.18 1.56 -10.17
CA LYS A 329 -8.42 1.97 -10.84
C LYS A 329 -9.38 0.80 -11.05
N GLU A 330 -8.89 -0.38 -11.41
CA GLU A 330 -9.73 -1.58 -11.50
C GLU A 330 -10.38 -1.92 -10.15
N ALA A 331 -9.63 -1.80 -9.05
CA ALA A 331 -10.13 -2.03 -7.71
C ALA A 331 -11.01 -0.89 -7.14
N GLY A 332 -11.19 0.20 -7.89
CA GLY A 332 -12.07 1.32 -7.54
C GLY A 332 -11.40 2.50 -6.84
N LEU A 333 -10.07 2.56 -6.80
CA LEU A 333 -9.37 3.74 -6.27
C LEU A 333 -9.43 4.91 -7.28
N PRO A 334 -9.89 6.10 -6.86
CA PRO A 334 -9.77 7.33 -7.64
C PRO A 334 -8.33 7.87 -7.60
N ASP A 335 -8.01 8.81 -8.50
CA ASP A 335 -6.66 9.39 -8.62
C ASP A 335 -6.15 10.00 -7.30
N GLY A 336 -7.02 10.66 -6.53
CA GLY A 336 -6.68 11.22 -5.21
C GLY A 336 -6.28 10.19 -4.15
N GLN A 337 -6.45 8.88 -4.40
CA GLN A 337 -5.99 7.80 -3.54
C GLN A 337 -4.72 7.10 -4.08
N LEU A 338 -4.16 7.53 -5.20
CA LEU A 338 -3.00 6.92 -5.84
C LEU A 338 -1.70 7.63 -5.46
N GLY A 339 -1.16 7.35 -4.27
CA GLY A 339 0.16 7.82 -3.88
C GLY A 339 1.29 7.06 -4.57
N LEU A 340 1.39 7.20 -5.90
CA LEU A 340 2.39 6.51 -6.72
C LEU A 340 3.80 6.97 -6.33
N GLY A 341 4.69 6.01 -6.10
CA GLY A 341 6.05 6.22 -5.61
C GLY A 341 7.08 6.49 -6.72
N HIS A 342 8.11 7.24 -6.38
CA HIS A 342 9.39 7.38 -7.08
C HIS A 342 10.42 8.00 -6.12
N ALA A 343 11.71 7.95 -6.46
CA ALA A 343 12.78 8.31 -5.53
C ALA A 343 13.94 9.06 -6.19
N PHE A 344 14.67 9.82 -5.36
CA PHE A 344 15.90 10.52 -5.71
C PHE A 344 17.10 9.60 -5.43
N GLU A 345 17.45 8.73 -6.38
CA GLU A 345 18.42 7.63 -6.19
C GLU A 345 19.50 7.56 -7.28
N ILE A 346 19.62 8.58 -8.14
CA ILE A 346 20.71 8.66 -9.10
C ILE A 346 22.00 9.00 -8.36
N ASP A 347 23.08 8.29 -8.71
CA ASP A 347 24.41 8.51 -8.13
C ASP A 347 24.77 10.01 -8.13
N PRO A 348 24.96 10.64 -6.96
CA PRO A 348 25.27 12.06 -6.88
C PRO A 348 26.63 12.43 -7.51
N ASP A 349 27.55 11.47 -7.67
CA ASP A 349 28.84 11.70 -8.33
C ASP A 349 28.73 11.65 -9.87
N ARG A 350 27.57 11.26 -10.41
CA ARG A 350 27.30 11.33 -11.85
C ARG A 350 27.17 12.79 -12.31
N PRO A 351 27.87 13.21 -13.39
CA PRO A 351 27.65 14.51 -13.99
C PRO A 351 26.18 14.72 -14.39
N ASP A 352 25.65 15.92 -14.15
CA ASP A 352 24.25 16.28 -14.42
C ASP A 352 23.20 15.43 -13.69
N SER A 353 23.56 14.71 -12.62
CA SER A 353 22.65 13.86 -11.81
C SER A 353 21.34 14.59 -11.44
N PHE A 354 21.43 15.82 -10.94
CA PHE A 354 20.24 16.59 -10.56
C PHE A 354 19.30 16.89 -11.74
N ARG A 355 19.82 17.04 -12.97
CA ARG A 355 18.96 17.25 -14.16
C ARG A 355 18.25 15.98 -14.58
N LEU A 356 18.89 14.82 -14.38
CA LEU A 356 18.26 13.52 -14.59
C LEU A 356 17.12 13.31 -13.58
N GLU A 357 17.37 13.62 -12.31
CA GLU A 357 16.37 13.57 -11.23
C GLU A 357 15.15 14.44 -11.54
N LEU A 358 15.38 15.69 -11.97
CA LEU A 358 14.29 16.57 -12.39
C LEU A 358 13.52 16.00 -13.58
N ALA A 359 14.20 15.39 -14.57
CA ALA A 359 13.52 14.78 -15.72
C ALA A 359 12.58 13.65 -15.31
N HIS A 360 13.05 12.77 -14.43
CA HIS A 360 12.26 11.64 -13.92
C HIS A 360 11.09 12.11 -13.05
N ALA A 361 11.35 13.03 -12.12
CA ALA A 361 10.30 13.54 -11.23
C ALA A 361 9.21 14.33 -11.98
N MET A 362 9.61 15.11 -13.00
CA MET A 362 8.65 15.81 -13.87
C MET A 362 7.86 14.86 -14.77
N LEU A 363 8.48 13.78 -15.26
CA LEU A 363 7.79 12.76 -16.04
C LEU A 363 6.64 12.15 -15.23
N ALA A 364 6.90 11.73 -13.99
CA ALA A 364 5.86 11.19 -13.12
C ALA A 364 4.74 12.22 -12.87
N ARG A 365 5.09 13.49 -12.60
CA ARG A 365 4.11 14.56 -12.38
C ARG A 365 3.19 14.78 -13.58
N GLU A 366 3.74 14.80 -14.79
CA GLU A 366 2.99 15.04 -16.03
C GLU A 366 2.16 13.82 -16.44
N LEU A 367 2.64 12.60 -16.16
CA LEU A 367 1.87 11.39 -16.39
C LEU A 367 0.64 11.30 -15.47
N PHE A 368 0.78 11.62 -14.19
CA PHE A 368 -0.26 11.42 -13.18
C PHE A 368 -0.68 12.72 -12.50
N PRO A 369 -1.27 13.71 -13.20
CA PRO A 369 -1.44 15.08 -12.70
C PRO A 369 -2.33 15.21 -11.47
N ASP A 370 -3.26 14.28 -11.24
CA ASP A 370 -4.22 14.32 -10.13
C ASP A 370 -3.86 13.37 -8.97
N ALA A 371 -2.79 12.59 -9.12
CA ALA A 371 -2.31 11.65 -8.11
C ALA A 371 -1.46 12.37 -7.04
N PRO A 372 -1.62 12.07 -5.74
CA PRO A 372 -0.77 12.60 -4.67
C PRO A 372 0.58 11.88 -4.63
N LEU A 373 1.46 12.17 -5.59
CA LEU A 373 2.73 11.46 -5.79
C LEU A 373 3.61 11.44 -4.53
N LYS A 374 4.18 10.27 -4.25
CA LYS A 374 5.08 10.02 -3.12
C LYS A 374 6.54 10.07 -3.56
N TRP A 375 7.24 11.10 -3.09
CA TRP A 375 8.64 11.38 -3.39
C TRP A 375 9.55 10.93 -2.25
N MET A 376 10.48 10.02 -2.56
CA MET A 376 11.31 9.34 -1.57
C MET A 376 12.79 9.79 -1.66
N PRO A 377 13.46 9.94 -0.51
CA PRO A 377 14.81 10.48 -0.41
C PRO A 377 15.86 9.47 -0.90
N PRO A 378 17.10 9.92 -1.15
CA PRO A 378 18.22 9.02 -1.41
C PRO A 378 18.49 8.13 -0.19
N THR A 379 18.76 6.86 -0.46
CA THR A 379 19.17 5.89 0.56
C THR A 379 20.42 5.14 0.12
N ARG A 380 20.51 4.73 -1.16
CA ARG A 380 21.62 3.92 -1.68
C ARG A 380 22.96 4.63 -1.64
N HIS A 381 22.94 5.93 -1.95
CA HIS A 381 24.13 6.77 -2.04
C HIS A 381 24.39 7.58 -0.76
N MET A 382 23.59 7.36 0.29
CA MET A 382 23.85 7.91 1.60
C MET A 382 25.02 7.16 2.25
N THR A 383 25.86 7.89 2.98
CA THR A 383 27.07 7.35 3.62
C THR A 383 27.18 7.84 5.06
N GLY A 384 28.26 7.49 5.76
CA GLY A 384 28.56 8.05 7.07
C GLY A 384 28.90 9.55 7.06
N ASP A 385 29.08 10.17 5.90
CA ASP A 385 29.23 11.62 5.79
C ASP A 385 27.85 12.31 5.88
N VAL A 386 27.44 12.57 7.13
CA VAL A 386 26.17 13.23 7.44
C VAL A 386 26.08 14.65 6.87
N PHE A 387 27.21 15.33 6.63
CA PHE A 387 27.19 16.70 6.07
C PHE A 387 26.85 16.66 4.58
N ARG A 388 27.49 15.74 3.84
CA ARG A 388 27.13 15.46 2.44
C ARG A 388 25.68 14.98 2.33
N GLY A 389 25.26 14.05 3.20
CA GLY A 389 23.89 13.56 3.22
C GLY A 389 22.86 14.66 3.49
N TYR A 390 23.15 15.58 4.41
CA TYR A 390 22.28 16.73 4.67
C TYR A 390 22.14 17.66 3.46
N LEU A 391 23.24 17.94 2.75
CA LEU A 391 23.22 18.71 1.50
C LEU A 391 22.43 17.99 0.40
N LEU A 392 22.64 16.69 0.24
CA LEU A 392 21.94 15.87 -0.76
C LEU A 392 20.43 15.89 -0.51
N ASN A 393 20.00 15.75 0.75
CA ASN A 393 18.60 15.91 1.15
C ASN A 393 18.05 17.31 0.82
N GLY A 394 18.88 18.35 0.86
CA GLY A 394 18.50 19.69 0.40
C GLY A 394 18.15 19.74 -1.10
N PHE A 395 18.92 19.06 -1.95
CA PHE A 395 18.62 18.93 -3.38
C PHE A 395 17.38 18.05 -3.63
N PHE A 396 17.23 16.95 -2.90
CA PHE A 396 16.01 16.13 -2.91
C PHE A 396 14.76 16.98 -2.60
N ASN A 397 14.81 17.80 -1.55
CA ASN A 397 13.72 18.71 -1.18
C ASN A 397 13.43 19.72 -2.30
N LEU A 398 14.47 20.26 -2.93
CA LEU A 398 14.34 21.21 -4.02
C LEU A 398 13.70 20.57 -5.27
N ALA A 399 14.11 19.35 -5.64
CA ALA A 399 13.48 18.61 -6.73
C ALA A 399 12.01 18.34 -6.45
N GLY A 400 11.67 17.93 -5.22
CA GLY A 400 10.29 17.73 -4.79
C GLY A 400 9.44 18.99 -4.95
N ALA A 401 9.95 20.14 -4.49
CA ALA A 401 9.30 21.45 -4.60
C ALA A 401 9.14 21.91 -6.06
N LEU A 402 10.22 21.86 -6.84
CA LEU A 402 10.26 22.31 -8.25
C LEU A 402 9.31 21.52 -9.16
N THR A 403 9.08 20.25 -8.84
CA THR A 403 8.29 19.34 -9.67
C THR A 403 6.88 19.09 -9.14
N GLY A 404 6.50 19.72 -8.01
CA GLY A 404 5.13 19.65 -7.49
C GLY A 404 4.75 18.27 -6.94
N GLN A 405 5.65 17.64 -6.19
CA GLN A 405 5.39 16.39 -5.47
C GLN A 405 4.47 16.63 -4.26
N ASN A 406 3.67 15.63 -3.87
CA ASN A 406 2.61 15.84 -2.87
C ASN A 406 2.90 15.21 -1.51
N ILE A 407 3.53 14.04 -1.47
CA ILE A 407 3.91 13.34 -0.24
C ILE A 407 5.43 13.29 -0.22
N LEU A 408 6.07 14.12 0.60
CA LEU A 408 7.52 14.22 0.67
C LEU A 408 8.02 13.43 1.88
N LEU A 409 8.63 12.27 1.62
CA LEU A 409 9.27 11.48 2.67
C LEU A 409 10.57 12.17 3.08
N VAL A 410 10.62 12.61 4.34
CA VAL A 410 11.73 13.42 4.84
C VAL A 410 13.01 12.58 4.90
N GLY A 411 13.99 12.95 4.08
CA GLY A 411 15.31 12.32 4.06
C GLY A 411 16.14 12.63 5.30
N MET A 412 16.83 11.61 5.81
CA MET A 412 17.62 11.69 7.03
C MET A 412 19.09 11.79 6.68
N MET A 413 19.83 12.68 7.33
CA MET A 413 21.29 12.76 7.12
C MET A 413 22.02 11.52 7.67
N THR A 414 21.38 10.80 8.59
CA THR A 414 21.87 9.58 9.25
C THR A 414 21.34 8.29 8.61
N GLU A 415 20.73 8.35 7.43
CA GLU A 415 20.09 7.22 6.74
C GLU A 415 20.95 5.95 6.70
N ALA A 416 22.23 6.08 6.36
CA ALA A 416 23.16 4.95 6.25
C ALA A 416 23.83 4.55 7.59
N VAL A 417 23.43 5.16 8.70
CA VAL A 417 24.12 5.04 10.00
C VAL A 417 23.22 4.39 11.05
N VAL A 418 22.05 4.98 11.31
CA VAL A 418 21.17 4.57 12.42
C VAL A 418 19.74 5.04 12.18
N THR A 419 18.77 4.36 12.81
CA THR A 419 17.41 4.90 12.94
C THR A 419 17.46 6.32 13.51
N PRO A 420 16.80 7.32 12.90
CA PRO A 420 16.98 8.72 13.24
C PRO A 420 16.71 9.05 14.71
N PHE A 421 17.61 9.84 15.31
CA PHE A 421 17.37 10.42 16.62
C PHE A 421 16.36 11.59 16.57
N LEU A 422 15.97 12.12 17.73
CA LEU A 422 15.13 13.32 17.78
C LEU A 422 15.80 14.53 17.12
N SER A 423 17.12 14.68 17.31
CA SER A 423 17.91 15.75 16.67
C SER A 423 17.90 15.64 15.15
N ASP A 424 18.00 14.43 14.62
CA ASP A 424 18.10 14.18 13.18
C ASP A 424 16.80 14.57 12.49
N ARG A 425 15.67 14.19 13.09
CA ARG A 425 14.34 14.58 12.61
C ARG A 425 14.13 16.10 12.64
N ASP A 426 14.52 16.75 13.73
CA ASP A 426 14.41 18.21 13.83
C ASP A 426 15.28 18.92 12.77
N LEU A 427 16.54 18.49 12.60
CA LEU A 427 17.42 19.02 11.55
C LEU A 427 16.85 18.77 10.15
N ALA A 428 16.34 17.56 9.87
CA ALA A 428 15.75 17.23 8.58
C ALA A 428 14.51 18.08 8.29
N LEU A 429 13.63 18.29 9.27
CA LEU A 429 12.46 19.18 9.14
C LEU A 429 12.87 20.65 8.96
N ARG A 430 13.94 21.12 9.62
CA ARG A 430 14.50 22.46 9.36
C ARG A 430 15.01 22.60 7.93
N ASN A 431 15.68 21.58 7.39
CA ASN A 431 16.14 21.55 6.00
C ASN A 431 14.95 21.68 5.04
N VAL A 432 13.94 20.83 5.21
CA VAL A 432 12.72 20.86 4.38
C VAL A 432 12.05 22.23 4.44
N ARG A 433 11.82 22.78 5.64
CA ARG A 433 11.21 24.12 5.80
C ARG A 433 12.04 25.22 5.14
N TYR A 434 13.37 25.17 5.29
CA TYR A 434 14.25 26.13 4.66
C TYR A 434 14.13 26.08 3.13
N VAL A 435 14.18 24.89 2.53
CA VAL A 435 14.08 24.72 1.07
C VAL A 435 12.70 25.11 0.56
N LEU A 436 11.61 24.61 1.17
CA LEU A 436 10.24 24.96 0.75
C LEU A 436 9.96 26.46 0.90
N GLY A 437 10.37 27.06 2.02
CA GLY A 437 10.18 28.49 2.26
C GLY A 437 11.03 29.39 1.35
N SER A 438 12.26 28.98 1.03
CA SER A 438 13.17 29.79 0.21
C SER A 438 12.94 29.60 -1.29
N ALA A 439 12.60 28.39 -1.73
CA ALA A 439 12.23 28.14 -3.13
C ALA A 439 10.86 28.75 -3.45
N GLY A 440 9.93 28.78 -2.49
CA GLY A 440 8.60 29.38 -2.66
C GLY A 440 7.91 28.87 -3.94
N SER A 441 7.45 29.80 -4.77
CA SER A 441 6.81 29.51 -6.06
C SER A 441 7.78 29.26 -7.23
N LEU A 442 9.06 28.92 -7.00
CA LEU A 442 10.06 28.72 -8.07
C LEU A 442 9.62 27.70 -9.14
N ALA A 443 8.73 26.76 -8.80
CA ALA A 443 8.11 25.87 -9.76
C ALA A 443 7.37 26.63 -10.88
N GLU A 444 6.78 27.80 -10.63
CA GLU A 444 6.07 28.61 -11.64
C GLU A 444 7.02 29.17 -12.71
N ASP A 445 8.21 29.61 -12.28
CA ASP A 445 9.25 30.16 -13.14
C ASP A 445 10.07 29.06 -13.85
N PHE A 446 10.11 27.86 -13.28
CA PHE A 446 10.88 26.75 -13.84
C PHE A 446 10.20 26.11 -15.05
N ARG A 447 10.77 26.37 -16.23
CA ARG A 447 10.39 25.79 -17.52
C ARG A 447 11.62 25.15 -18.18
N PRO A 448 11.69 23.81 -18.31
CA PRO A 448 12.73 23.17 -19.12
C PRO A 448 12.71 23.71 -20.55
N ALA A 449 13.90 23.92 -21.13
CA ALA A 449 13.99 24.34 -22.52
C ALA A 449 13.32 23.28 -23.43
N PRO A 450 12.45 23.69 -24.38
CA PRO A 450 11.89 22.76 -25.37
C PRO A 450 13.00 22.02 -26.12
N GLY A 451 12.93 20.70 -26.20
CA GLY A 451 13.98 19.85 -26.79
C GLY A 451 15.30 19.82 -26.01
N GLY A 452 15.37 20.46 -24.84
CA GLY A 452 16.51 20.39 -23.94
C GLY A 452 16.62 19.05 -23.23
N PHE A 453 17.73 18.83 -22.52
CA PHE A 453 18.05 17.56 -21.87
C PHE A 453 16.95 16.98 -20.98
N ILE A 454 16.33 17.80 -20.12
CA ILE A 454 15.31 17.34 -19.16
C ILE A 454 14.09 16.79 -19.92
N ALA A 455 13.60 17.53 -20.92
CA ALA A 455 12.53 17.06 -21.78
C ALA A 455 12.96 15.79 -22.54
N GLY A 456 14.09 15.83 -23.25
CA GLY A 456 14.60 14.69 -24.02
C GLY A 456 14.74 13.42 -23.20
N ARG A 457 15.21 13.51 -21.95
CA ARG A 457 15.31 12.38 -21.04
C ARG A 457 13.93 11.84 -20.63
N ALA A 458 12.98 12.71 -20.31
CA ALA A 458 11.63 12.28 -19.96
C ALA A 458 10.92 11.56 -21.11
N HIS A 459 11.06 12.08 -22.34
CA HIS A 459 10.54 11.43 -23.56
C HIS A 459 11.18 10.05 -23.76
N GLN A 460 12.51 9.94 -23.64
CA GLN A 460 13.23 8.67 -23.74
C GLN A 460 12.70 7.63 -22.74
N VAL A 461 12.57 8.00 -21.46
CA VAL A 461 12.12 7.07 -20.41
C VAL A 461 10.68 6.61 -20.66
N LEU A 462 9.82 7.51 -21.15
CA LEU A 462 8.45 7.15 -21.51
C LEU A 462 8.40 6.16 -22.68
N ASP A 463 9.19 6.39 -23.73
CA ASP A 463 9.27 5.49 -24.90
C ASP A 463 9.80 4.10 -24.49
N GLU A 464 10.85 4.05 -23.67
CA GLU A 464 11.38 2.79 -23.11
C GLU A 464 10.32 2.06 -22.25
N ALA A 465 9.50 2.79 -21.49
CA ALA A 465 8.42 2.20 -20.69
C ALA A 465 7.29 1.64 -21.59
N VAL A 466 6.98 2.32 -22.71
CA VAL A 466 6.04 1.83 -23.72
C VAL A 466 6.55 0.53 -24.35
N ASP A 467 7.83 0.47 -24.70
CA ASP A 467 8.44 -0.72 -25.28
C ASP A 467 8.45 -1.90 -24.29
N LEU A 468 8.78 -1.63 -23.01
CA LEU A 468 8.70 -2.63 -21.94
C LEU A 468 7.27 -3.17 -21.79
N LEU A 469 6.26 -2.30 -21.71
CA LEU A 469 4.86 -2.71 -21.58
C LEU A 469 4.36 -3.46 -22.83
N ALA A 470 4.81 -3.10 -24.02
CA ALA A 470 4.50 -3.83 -25.26
C ALA A 470 5.05 -5.27 -25.20
N ASN A 471 6.31 -5.43 -24.80
CA ASN A 471 6.93 -6.75 -24.61
C ASN A 471 6.19 -7.60 -23.55
N ILE A 472 5.79 -6.97 -22.44
CA ILE A 472 4.97 -7.63 -21.41
C ILE A 472 3.63 -8.11 -21.98
N CYS A 473 2.97 -7.33 -22.82
CA CYS A 473 1.72 -7.74 -23.44
C CYS A 473 1.87 -8.98 -24.33
N ASP A 474 2.98 -9.09 -25.07
CA ASP A 474 3.21 -10.21 -25.99
C ASP A 474 3.48 -11.52 -25.24
N ARG A 475 4.07 -11.43 -24.04
CA ARG A 475 4.49 -12.59 -23.23
C ARG A 475 3.52 -12.93 -22.09
N GLY A 476 2.76 -11.97 -21.61
CA GLY A 476 1.98 -12.01 -20.37
C GLY A 476 2.78 -11.59 -19.14
N LEU A 477 2.15 -10.85 -18.22
CA LEU A 477 2.80 -10.26 -17.04
C LEU A 477 3.46 -11.29 -16.11
N LEU A 478 2.77 -12.40 -15.81
CA LEU A 478 3.34 -13.46 -14.97
C LEU A 478 4.59 -14.09 -15.59
N HIS A 479 4.59 -14.28 -16.91
CA HIS A 479 5.74 -14.82 -17.61
C HIS A 479 6.89 -13.82 -17.66
N ALA A 480 6.61 -12.53 -17.90
CA ALA A 480 7.62 -11.47 -17.89
C ALA A 480 8.32 -11.36 -16.53
N ILE A 481 7.56 -11.45 -15.44
CA ILE A 481 8.10 -11.54 -14.08
C ILE A 481 8.92 -12.84 -13.90
N GLY A 482 8.43 -13.98 -14.37
CA GLY A 482 9.14 -15.27 -14.32
C GLY A 482 10.51 -15.28 -15.01
N GLN A 483 10.63 -14.53 -16.12
CA GLN A 483 11.88 -14.41 -16.88
C GLN A 483 12.80 -13.29 -16.37
N GLY A 484 12.35 -12.46 -15.42
CA GLY A 484 13.09 -11.30 -14.93
C GLY A 484 13.12 -10.13 -15.92
N THR A 485 12.19 -10.10 -16.87
CA THR A 485 12.02 -8.96 -17.80
C THR A 485 11.53 -7.71 -17.07
N PHE A 486 10.85 -7.87 -15.94
CA PHE A 486 10.36 -6.78 -15.10
C PHE A 486 11.11 -6.76 -13.76
N GLY A 487 11.85 -5.68 -13.48
CA GLY A 487 12.59 -5.50 -12.22
C GLY A 487 13.81 -6.42 -12.03
N GLY A 488 14.26 -7.14 -13.07
CA GLY A 488 15.50 -7.94 -13.07
C GLY A 488 15.46 -9.24 -12.25
N MET A 489 14.46 -9.44 -11.40
CA MET A 489 14.31 -10.62 -10.54
C MET A 489 13.42 -11.68 -11.18
N ARG A 490 13.84 -12.94 -11.15
CA ARG A 490 13.07 -14.08 -11.70
C ARG A 490 12.15 -14.66 -10.62
N ARG A 491 10.84 -14.62 -10.84
CA ARG A 491 9.83 -15.18 -9.94
C ARG A 491 8.85 -16.07 -10.71
N PRO A 492 9.01 -17.41 -10.68
CA PRO A 492 8.13 -18.33 -11.40
C PRO A 492 6.66 -18.16 -11.00
N PRO A 493 5.69 -18.26 -11.93
CA PRO A 493 4.26 -18.10 -11.63
C PRO A 493 3.70 -19.08 -10.58
N ASP A 494 4.25 -20.28 -10.53
CA ASP A 494 3.89 -21.40 -9.66
C ASP A 494 4.78 -21.52 -8.41
N GLY A 495 5.83 -20.70 -8.31
CA GLY A 495 6.77 -20.68 -7.19
C GLY A 495 6.40 -19.67 -6.10
N GLY A 496 7.31 -19.51 -5.13
CA GLY A 496 7.17 -18.55 -4.04
C GLY A 496 6.30 -19.02 -2.88
N ARG A 497 6.31 -18.25 -1.80
CA ARG A 497 5.64 -18.55 -0.54
C ARG A 497 4.13 -18.30 -0.63
N GLY A 498 3.34 -19.11 0.08
CA GLY A 498 1.89 -18.93 0.22
C GLY A 498 1.06 -19.36 -0.99
N SER A 499 1.64 -20.16 -1.90
CA SER A 499 0.94 -20.76 -3.06
C SER A 499 -0.09 -21.81 -2.65
N ASP A 500 0.17 -22.54 -1.56
CA ASP A 500 -0.75 -23.48 -0.90
C ASP A 500 -2.02 -22.80 -0.37
N GLY A 501 -1.93 -21.51 -0.05
CA GLY A 501 -3.06 -20.69 0.37
C GLY A 501 -3.91 -20.11 -0.76
N VAL A 502 -3.72 -20.53 -2.02
CA VAL A 502 -4.48 -20.06 -3.20
C VAL A 502 -5.41 -21.15 -3.70
N VAL A 503 -6.69 -20.81 -3.89
CA VAL A 503 -7.70 -21.78 -4.32
C VAL A 503 -8.57 -21.20 -5.43
N ALA A 504 -8.83 -22.00 -6.48
CA ALA A 504 -9.77 -21.64 -7.53
C ALA A 504 -11.21 -21.69 -7.00
N ARG A 505 -12.02 -20.69 -7.33
CA ARG A 505 -13.42 -20.61 -6.88
C ARG A 505 -14.26 -21.67 -7.62
N ALA A 506 -15.00 -22.47 -6.88
CA ALA A 506 -16.00 -23.39 -7.44
C ALA A 506 -17.32 -22.65 -7.76
N PRO A 507 -18.17 -23.20 -8.66
CA PRO A 507 -19.54 -22.73 -8.81
C PRO A 507 -20.25 -22.73 -7.45
N GLY A 508 -20.86 -21.60 -7.08
CA GLY A 508 -21.48 -21.44 -5.76
C GLY A 508 -20.56 -20.85 -4.68
N TYR A 509 -19.32 -20.48 -5.00
CA TYR A 509 -18.49 -19.63 -4.13
C TYR A 509 -19.29 -18.39 -3.68
N ARG A 510 -19.18 -18.07 -2.39
CA ARG A 510 -19.82 -16.89 -1.78
C ARG A 510 -18.85 -16.19 -0.86
N ASN A 511 -18.58 -14.92 -1.16
CA ASN A 511 -17.88 -14.02 -0.26
C ASN A 511 -18.59 -12.67 -0.23
N PRO A 512 -19.39 -12.40 0.82
CA PRO A 512 -20.18 -11.18 0.86
C PRO A 512 -19.32 -9.91 0.91
N ALA A 513 -18.07 -9.98 1.40
CA ALA A 513 -17.18 -8.81 1.35
C ALA A 513 -16.81 -8.47 -0.09
N ALA A 514 -16.44 -9.48 -0.89
CA ALA A 514 -16.13 -9.28 -2.31
C ALA A 514 -17.35 -8.76 -3.07
N ASP A 515 -18.52 -9.35 -2.84
CA ASP A 515 -19.78 -8.96 -3.52
C ASP A 515 -20.17 -7.51 -3.20
N LEU A 516 -20.11 -7.12 -1.92
CA LEU A 516 -20.42 -5.75 -1.47
C LEU A 516 -19.40 -4.71 -1.94
N LEU A 517 -18.15 -5.10 -2.15
CA LEU A 517 -17.09 -4.22 -2.68
C LEU A 517 -17.17 -4.08 -4.21
N GLU A 518 -17.64 -5.11 -4.93
CA GLU A 518 -17.84 -5.06 -6.38
C GLU A 518 -19.12 -4.31 -6.77
N GLY A 519 -20.20 -4.45 -6.01
CA GLY A 519 -21.47 -3.75 -6.25
C GLY A 519 -21.36 -2.22 -6.14
N ASN A 520 -20.32 -1.69 -5.49
CA ASN A 520 -20.11 -0.25 -5.30
C ASN A 520 -19.42 0.45 -6.48
N LYS A 521 -19.15 -0.26 -7.60
CA LYS A 521 -18.57 0.35 -8.82
C LYS A 521 -19.55 1.21 -9.64
N GLY A 522 -20.80 1.33 -9.20
CA GLY A 522 -21.89 2.03 -9.90
C GLY A 522 -22.45 3.27 -9.18
N GLY A 523 -21.73 3.84 -8.21
CA GLY A 523 -22.14 5.03 -7.46
C GLY A 523 -21.50 6.31 -7.97
#